data_AF-A0A7J3K9Y0-F1
#
_entry.id   AF-A0A7J3K9Y0-F1
#
_cell.length_a   1.000
_cell.length_b   1.000
_cell.length_c   1.000
_cell.angle_alpha   90.00
_cell.angle_beta   90.00
_cell.angle_gamma   90.00
#
_symmetry.space_group_name_H-M   'P 1'
#
loop_
_entity.id
_entity.type
_entity.pdbx_description
1 polymer ?
#
loop_
_entity_poly.entity_id
_entity_poly.type
_entity_poly.pdbx_seq_one_letter_code
_entity_poly.pdbx_strand_id
1 'polypeptide(L)'
;MGRDPFEVFWEDPGAFYRELERVFGVGAKVLIKLLVSRINSEFGLNMSSERFVELMQRGDESSVEEIRSFLTKIAESCRGKGGNI
;
A
#
# COMPACT_ATOMS: atom_id res chain seq x y z
N MET A 1 15.33 14.30 -12.70
CA MET A 1 15.61 13.09 -11.91
C MET A 1 14.32 12.72 -11.20
N GLY A 2 13.78 11.52 -11.45
CA GLY A 2 12.53 11.09 -10.81
C GLY A 2 12.76 10.78 -9.34
N ARG A 3 11.77 11.06 -8.48
CA ARG A 3 11.76 10.57 -7.09
C ARG A 3 11.54 9.06 -7.10
N ASP A 4 12.12 8.38 -6.12
CA ASP A 4 11.89 6.95 -5.94
C ASP A 4 10.39 6.70 -5.67
N PRO A 5 9.72 5.80 -6.41
CA PRO A 5 8.29 5.54 -6.24
C PRO A 5 7.91 5.07 -4.83
N PHE A 6 8.81 4.38 -4.13
CA PHE A 6 8.59 3.92 -2.75
C PHE A 6 8.72 5.07 -1.75
N GLU A 7 9.65 6.01 -1.97
CA GLU A 7 9.69 7.26 -1.18
C GLU A 7 8.41 8.07 -1.37
N VAL A 8 7.95 8.22 -2.62
CA VAL A 8 6.69 8.93 -2.90
C VAL A 8 5.51 8.23 -2.23
N PHE A 9 5.43 6.90 -2.31
CA PHE A 9 4.38 6.14 -1.65
C PHE A 9 4.42 6.28 -0.11
N TRP A 10 5.61 6.37 0.47
CA TRP A 10 5.79 6.53 1.91
C TRP A 10 5.44 7.94 2.41
N GLU A 11 5.77 8.97 1.64
CA GLU A 11 5.53 10.38 1.98
C GLU A 11 4.12 10.85 1.61
N ASP A 12 3.69 10.55 0.38
CA ASP A 12 2.41 10.96 -0.20
C ASP A 12 1.80 9.79 -1.01
N PRO A 13 1.16 8.83 -0.33
CA PRO A 13 0.48 7.70 -0.99
C PRO A 13 -0.62 8.16 -1.96
N GLY A 14 -1.15 9.37 -1.81
CA GLY A 14 -2.10 9.95 -2.75
C GLY A 14 -1.45 10.39 -4.05
N ALA A 15 -0.27 11.02 -4.01
CA ALA A 15 0.50 11.31 -5.23
C ALA A 15 0.88 10.03 -5.97
N PHE A 16 1.32 9.01 -5.23
CA PHE A 16 1.60 7.71 -5.82
C PHE A 16 0.36 7.11 -6.52
N TYR A 17 -0.79 7.13 -5.84
CA TYR A 17 -2.05 6.63 -6.41
C TYR A 17 -2.48 7.41 -7.66
N ARG A 18 -2.36 8.74 -7.65
CA ARG A 18 -2.67 9.60 -8.82
C ARG A 18 -1.77 9.30 -10.02
N GLU A 19 -0.48 9.05 -9.80
CA GLU A 19 0.42 8.63 -10.89
C GLU A 19 0.06 7.26 -11.45
N LEU A 20 -0.35 6.31 -10.60
CA LEU A 20 -0.89 5.03 -11.07
C LEU A 20 -2.17 5.23 -11.88
N GLU A 21 -3.11 6.06 -11.43
CA GLU A 21 -4.31 6.39 -12.20
C GLU A 21 -3.98 7.07 -13.52
N ARG A 22 -2.95 7.91 -13.58
CA ARG A 22 -2.50 8.54 -14.84
C ARG A 22 -2.00 7.51 -15.86
N VAL A 23 -1.34 6.45 -15.41
CA VAL A 23 -0.77 5.40 -16.28
C VAL A 23 -1.79 4.31 -16.62
N PHE A 24 -2.56 3.87 -15.64
CA PHE A 24 -3.44 2.70 -15.76
C PHE A 24 -4.93 3.04 -15.81
N GLY A 25 -5.30 4.32 -15.67
CA GLY A 25 -6.69 4.76 -15.57
C GLY A 25 -7.42 4.06 -14.42
N VAL A 26 -8.65 3.63 -14.72
CA VAL A 26 -9.50 2.86 -13.79
C VAL A 26 -8.85 1.55 -13.31
N GLY A 27 -7.85 1.04 -14.05
CA GLY A 27 -7.09 -0.17 -13.68
C GLY A 27 -6.22 -0.01 -12.43
N ALA A 28 -5.85 1.22 -12.05
CA ALA A 28 -5.03 1.49 -10.87
C ALA A 28 -5.71 0.99 -9.59
N LYS A 29 -7.01 1.24 -9.43
CA LYS A 29 -7.80 0.75 -8.31
C LYS A 29 -7.79 -0.78 -8.22
N VAL A 30 -7.97 -1.45 -9.36
CA VAL A 30 -7.96 -2.92 -9.44
C VAL A 30 -6.58 -3.46 -9.05
N LEU A 31 -5.50 -2.85 -9.55
CA LEU A 31 -4.13 -3.24 -9.24
C LEU A 31 -3.83 -3.15 -7.73
N ILE A 32 -4.19 -2.03 -7.09
CA ILE A 32 -4.00 -1.85 -5.65
C ILE A 32 -4.81 -2.88 -4.85
N LYS A 33 -6.06 -3.15 -5.24
CA LYS A 33 -6.88 -4.17 -4.57
C LYS A 33 -6.28 -5.57 -4.68
N LEU A 34 -5.77 -5.95 -5.85
CA LEU A 34 -5.08 -7.21 -6.06
C LEU A 34 -3.82 -7.32 -5.20
N LEU A 35 -3.03 -6.24 -5.11
CA LEU A 35 -1.85 -6.18 -4.25
C LEU A 35 -2.22 -6.41 -2.79
N VAL A 36 -3.22 -5.70 -2.26
CA VAL A 36 -3.68 -5.86 -0.86
C VAL A 36 -4.20 -7.28 -0.62
N SER A 37 -4.99 -7.84 -1.55
CA SER A 37 -5.47 -9.21 -1.45
C SER A 37 -4.33 -10.21 -1.42
N ARG A 38 -3.28 -10.00 -2.22
CA ARG A 38 -2.10 -10.87 -2.23
C ARG A 38 -1.34 -10.79 -0.91
N ILE A 39 -1.11 -9.59 -0.40
CA ILE A 39 -0.45 -9.36 0.89
C ILE A 39 -1.23 -10.05 2.02
N ASN A 40 -2.55 -9.89 2.07
CA ASN A 40 -3.40 -10.56 3.05
C ASN A 40 -3.24 -12.09 2.99
N SER A 41 -3.33 -12.67 1.80
CA SER A 41 -3.17 -14.10 1.60
C SER A 41 -1.78 -14.60 2.00
N GLU A 42 -0.74 -13.81 1.73
CA GLU A 42 0.64 -14.23 1.97
C GLU A 42 1.01 -14.14 3.45
N PHE A 43 0.54 -13.10 4.15
CA PHE A 43 0.92 -12.83 5.54
C PHE A 43 -0.17 -13.15 6.58
N GLY A 44 -1.32 -13.69 6.16
CA GLY A 44 -2.44 -13.96 7.06
C GLY A 44 -3.05 -12.68 7.65
N LEU A 45 -2.91 -11.56 6.95
CA LEU A 45 -3.48 -10.27 7.34
C LEU A 45 -4.92 -10.16 6.84
N ASN A 46 -5.70 -9.27 7.46
CA ASN A 46 -7.09 -9.00 7.07
C ASN A 46 -7.31 -7.51 6.81
N MET A 47 -6.49 -6.92 5.93
CA MET A 47 -6.63 -5.52 5.53
C MET A 47 -7.74 -5.37 4.49
N SER A 48 -8.66 -4.43 4.70
CA SER A 48 -9.68 -4.12 3.69
C SER A 48 -9.03 -3.42 2.49
N SER A 49 -9.16 -4.02 1.31
CA SER A 49 -8.62 -3.46 0.06
C SER A 49 -9.30 -2.16 -0.33
N GLU A 50 -10.60 -2.05 -0.06
CA GLU A 50 -11.43 -0.87 -0.24
C GLU A 50 -10.95 0.26 0.65
N ARG A 51 -10.77 -0.03 1.95
CA ARG A 51 -10.26 0.94 2.91
C ARG A 51 -8.86 1.42 2.53
N PHE A 52 -7.99 0.51 2.10
CA PHE A 52 -6.63 0.87 1.70
C PHE A 52 -6.63 1.86 0.53
N VAL A 53 -7.46 1.62 -0.49
CA VAL A 53 -7.62 2.56 -1.62
C VAL A 53 -8.17 3.90 -1.14
N GLU A 54 -9.19 3.90 -0.28
CA GLU A 54 -9.76 5.14 0.27
C GLU A 54 -8.72 5.98 1.02
N LEU A 55 -7.86 5.33 1.81
CA LEU A 55 -6.77 6.00 2.53
C LEU A 55 -5.77 6.65 1.58
N MET A 56 -5.38 5.93 0.52
CA MET A 56 -4.48 6.47 -0.49
C MET A 56 -5.12 7.68 -1.19
N GLN A 57 -6.40 7.61 -1.53
CA GLN A 57 -7.12 8.69 -2.21
C GLN A 57 -7.32 9.93 -1.33
N ARG A 58 -7.58 9.76 -0.03
CA ARG A 58 -7.76 10.88 0.91
C ARG A 58 -6.47 11.66 1.12
N GLY A 59 -5.34 10.96 1.31
CA GLY A 59 -4.02 11.57 1.44
C GLY A 59 -3.87 12.56 2.62
N ASP A 60 -4.84 12.60 3.54
CA ASP A 60 -4.70 13.37 4.78
C ASP A 60 -3.74 12.68 5.76
N GLU A 61 -3.17 13.43 6.70
CA GLU A 61 -2.14 12.95 7.62
C GLU A 61 -2.58 11.68 8.38
N SER A 62 -3.84 11.64 8.83
CA SER A 62 -4.40 10.45 9.47
C SER A 62 -4.40 9.24 8.54
N SER A 63 -4.71 9.44 7.25
CA SER A 63 -4.73 8.35 6.27
C SER A 63 -3.33 7.85 5.94
N VAL A 64 -2.35 8.76 5.88
CA VAL A 64 -0.94 8.43 5.69
C VAL A 64 -0.41 7.58 6.85
N GLU A 65 -0.69 7.99 8.09
CA GLU A 65 -0.29 7.23 9.28
C GLU A 65 -0.95 5.86 9.36
N GLU A 66 -2.22 5.72 8.95
CA GLU A 66 -2.90 4.42 8.88
C GLU A 66 -2.24 3.49 7.84
N ILE A 67 -1.86 4.02 6.67
CA ILE A 67 -1.10 3.28 5.65
C ILE A 67 0.27 2.84 6.19
N ARG A 68 1.00 3.74 6.85
CA ARG A 68 2.31 3.41 7.47
C ARG A 68 2.17 2.32 8.52
N SER A 69 1.11 2.36 9.34
CA SER A 69 0.81 1.30 10.31
C SER A 69 0.62 -0.06 9.63
N PHE A 70 -0.07 -0.11 8.49
CA PHE A 70 -0.22 -1.33 7.70
C PHE A 70 1.12 -1.84 7.15
N LEU A 71 1.95 -0.95 6.60
CA LEU A 71 3.26 -1.32 6.07
C LEU A 71 4.19 -1.87 7.16
N THR A 72 4.16 -1.29 8.36
CA THR A 72 4.91 -1.80 9.51
C THR A 72 4.48 -3.22 9.88
N LYS A 73 3.17 -3.50 9.93
CA LYS A 73 2.65 -4.87 10.18
C LYS A 73 3.11 -5.88 9.13
N ILE A 74 3.18 -5.46 7.86
CA ILE A 74 3.72 -6.30 6.78
C ILE A 74 5.21 -6.56 7.03
N ALA A 75 5.99 -5.53 7.35
CA ALA A 75 7.43 -5.67 7.61
C ALA A 75 7.72 -6.59 8.80
N GLU A 76 6.95 -6.50 9.88
CA GLU A 76 7.01 -7.40 11.03
C GLU A 76 6.69 -8.85 10.63
N SER A 77 5.66 -9.04 9.79
CA SER A 77 5.27 -10.36 9.28
C SER A 77 6.33 -10.97 8.37
N CYS A 78 7.08 -10.15 7.61
CA CYS A 78 8.23 -10.59 6.82
C CYS A 78 9.39 -11.08 7.71
N ARG A 79 9.68 -10.40 8.83
CA ARG A 79 10.76 -10.79 9.75
C ARG A 79 10.49 -12.13 10.44
N GLY A 80 9.23 -12.45 10.72
CA GLY A 80 8.83 -13.73 11.33
C GLY A 80 9.05 -14.96 10.43
N LYS A 81 9.12 -14.79 9.10
CA LYS A 81 9.33 -15.89 8.14
C LYS A 81 10.81 -16.21 7.87
N GLY A 82 11.74 -15.37 8.30
CA GLY A 82 13.19 -15.55 8.08
C GLY A 82 13.88 -16.50 9.07
N GLY A 83 13.15 -17.12 10.01
CA GLY A 83 13.71 -17.97 11.07
C GLY A 83 13.65 -19.48 10.81
N ASN A 84 13.30 -19.92 9.60
CA ASN A 84 13.17 -21.35 9.29
C ASN A 84 13.74 -21.67 7.90
N ILE A 85 15.06 -21.61 7.78
CA ILE A 85 15.85 -22.24 6.71
C ILE A 85 17.03 -22.95 7.36
#